data_AF-A0AAF0EE02-F1
#
_entry.id   AF-A0AAF0EE02-F1
#
_cell.length_a   1.000
_cell.length_b   1.000
_cell.length_c   1.000
_cell.angle_alpha   90.00
_cell.angle_beta   90.00
_cell.angle_gamma   90.00
#
_symmetry.space_group_name_H-M   'P 1'
#
loop_
_entity.id
_entity.type
_entity.pdbx_description
1 polymer ?
#
loop_
_entity_poly.entity_id
_entity_poly.type
_entity_poly.pdbx_seq_one_letter_code
_entity_poly.pdbx_strand_id
1 'polypeptide(L)'
;MKMTAEMSDNFQERMEEDLQCAKEDTATATSPASPTPMIKTSDSHPINISLIVPISLLPAISQHVYQHLSPSWNLQGGCASVPYQSSASLTELVPRDLLAERLAYKLQHTDTYTLGQVRGEELTRLPKALSLHTMINECPSANEKTFSTDAKEGMIGNLLLSSCPGKKVRLDEPVQGRCGIRRDLKMDLERFKDMGVRAIVCCLDDKELRHLGSPMEEYKKEAQAQGFDLLWLPIAEGFAPVDVSKFDMFMSMLILNYTLRAKSLEF
;
A
#
# COMPACT_ATOMS: atom_id res chain seq x y z
N MET A 1 35.67 -15.28 -30.26
CA MET A 1 34.41 -16.05 -30.14
C MET A 1 34.43 -16.93 -28.88
N LYS A 2 34.42 -16.33 -27.68
CA LYS A 2 34.41 -17.07 -26.41
C LYS A 2 33.61 -16.37 -25.27
N MET A 3 32.85 -15.32 -25.58
CA MET A 3 32.15 -14.50 -24.56
C MET A 3 30.62 -14.70 -24.53
N THR A 4 30.04 -15.50 -25.43
CA THR A 4 28.58 -15.70 -25.51
C THR A 4 28.10 -16.99 -24.89
N ALA A 5 28.99 -17.90 -24.48
CA ALA A 5 28.62 -19.17 -23.83
C ALA A 5 28.52 -19.03 -22.30
N GLU A 6 29.41 -18.26 -21.66
CA GLU A 6 29.51 -18.18 -20.19
C GLU A 6 28.37 -17.38 -19.51
N MET A 7 27.66 -16.51 -20.25
CA MET A 7 26.47 -15.81 -19.73
C MET A 7 25.18 -16.65 -19.78
N SER A 8 25.12 -17.67 -20.64
CA SER A 8 23.95 -18.56 -20.72
C SER A 8 23.97 -19.59 -19.59
N ASP A 9 25.15 -20.13 -19.27
CA ASP A 9 25.32 -21.14 -18.21
C ASP A 9 24.97 -20.56 -16.84
N ASN A 10 25.42 -19.33 -16.52
CA ASN A 10 25.10 -18.65 -15.26
C ASN A 10 23.60 -18.34 -15.09
N PHE A 11 22.86 -18.14 -16.18
CA PHE A 11 21.42 -17.87 -16.10
C PHE A 11 20.63 -19.17 -15.91
N GLN A 12 21.08 -20.24 -16.56
CA GLN A 12 20.46 -21.56 -16.47
C GLN A 12 20.69 -22.20 -15.10
N GLU A 13 21.90 -22.05 -14.55
CA GLU A 13 22.26 -22.50 -13.20
C GLU A 13 21.42 -21.79 -12.12
N ARG A 14 21.23 -20.47 -12.24
CA ARG A 14 20.38 -19.69 -11.32
C ARG A 14 18.90 -20.07 -11.40
N MET A 15 18.42 -20.36 -12.61
CA MET A 15 17.05 -20.81 -12.81
C MET A 15 16.83 -22.23 -12.26
N GLU A 16 17.83 -23.11 -12.34
CA GLU A 16 17.80 -24.43 -11.72
C GLU A 16 17.90 -24.36 -10.19
N GLU A 17 18.70 -23.45 -9.63
CA GLU A 17 18.75 -23.17 -8.19
C GLU A 17 17.40 -22.67 -7.66
N ASP A 18 16.76 -21.72 -8.35
CA ASP A 18 15.43 -21.23 -7.99
C ASP A 18 14.36 -22.33 -8.10
N LEU A 19 14.47 -23.21 -9.11
CA LEU A 19 13.57 -24.36 -9.27
C LEU A 19 13.78 -25.43 -8.20
N GLN A 20 15.02 -25.61 -7.74
CA GLN A 20 15.39 -26.54 -6.68
C GLN A 20 14.89 -26.02 -5.33
N CYS A 21 15.06 -24.73 -5.06
CA CYS A 21 14.56 -24.07 -3.85
C CYS A 21 13.03 -24.17 -3.75
N ALA A 22 12.32 -24.00 -4.88
CA ALA A 22 10.87 -24.20 -4.96
C ALA A 22 10.44 -25.67 -4.75
N LYS A 23 11.29 -26.64 -5.08
CA LYS A 23 11.03 -28.08 -4.85
C LYS A 23 11.32 -28.52 -3.42
N GLU A 24 12.29 -27.90 -2.75
CA GLU A 24 12.64 -28.21 -1.36
C GLU A 24 11.56 -27.74 -0.37
N ASP A 25 10.87 -26.63 -0.69
CA ASP A 25 9.63 -26.22 0.01
C ASP A 25 8.47 -27.23 -0.14
N THR A 26 8.57 -28.17 -1.08
CA THR A 26 7.58 -29.23 -1.32
C THR A 26 7.96 -30.56 -0.65
N ALA A 27 9.21 -30.75 -0.21
CA ALA A 27 9.76 -32.06 0.16
C ALA A 27 9.84 -32.37 1.66
N THR A 28 9.39 -31.49 2.56
CA THR A 28 9.30 -31.78 4.02
C THR A 28 7.97 -32.44 4.44
N ALA A 29 7.27 -33.10 3.51
CA ALA A 29 6.06 -33.87 3.79
C ALA A 29 6.28 -35.37 3.61
N THR A 30 6.94 -36.01 4.58
CA THR A 30 6.92 -37.48 4.71
C THR A 30 6.53 -37.88 6.12
N SER A 31 5.21 -37.99 6.35
CA SER A 31 4.61 -38.81 7.41
C SER A 31 3.25 -39.31 6.90
N PRO A 32 2.94 -40.62 7.02
CA PRO A 32 1.68 -41.17 6.55
C PRO A 32 0.60 -40.99 7.63
N ALA A 33 -0.03 -39.83 7.62
CA ALA A 33 -1.35 -39.60 8.19
C ALA A 33 -2.07 -38.63 7.25
N SER A 34 -3.25 -38.99 6.76
CA SER A 34 -4.05 -38.17 5.86
C SER A 34 -4.11 -36.71 6.36
N PRO A 35 -3.49 -35.73 5.68
CA PRO A 35 -3.54 -34.37 6.14
C PRO A 35 -4.93 -33.85 5.77
N THR A 36 -5.78 -33.69 6.78
CA THR A 36 -6.93 -32.79 6.65
C THR A 36 -6.43 -31.48 6.04
N PRO A 37 -7.06 -30.95 4.97
CA PRO A 37 -6.59 -29.72 4.34
C PRO A 37 -6.55 -28.61 5.40
N MET A 38 -5.34 -28.18 5.75
CA MET A 38 -5.14 -27.23 6.84
C MET A 38 -5.64 -25.86 6.39
N ILE A 39 -6.76 -25.40 6.93
CA ILE A 39 -7.33 -24.10 6.56
C ILE A 39 -6.54 -22.99 7.26
N LYS A 40 -5.99 -22.05 6.49
CA LYS A 40 -5.33 -20.84 6.99
C LYS A 40 -6.37 -19.83 7.45
N THR A 41 -6.38 -19.54 8.74
CA THR A 41 -7.29 -18.57 9.38
C THR A 41 -6.55 -17.31 9.78
N SER A 42 -7.28 -16.25 10.17
CA SER A 42 -6.65 -15.04 10.69
C SER A 42 -5.72 -15.35 11.87
N ASP A 43 -6.08 -16.30 12.76
CA ASP A 43 -5.24 -16.67 13.92
C ASP A 43 -4.02 -17.52 13.56
N SER A 44 -4.22 -18.58 12.77
CA SER A 44 -3.14 -19.52 12.45
C SER A 44 -2.14 -18.95 11.44
N HIS A 45 -2.61 -18.09 10.54
CA HIS A 45 -1.84 -17.51 9.44
C HIS A 45 -2.28 -16.07 9.20
N PRO A 46 -1.74 -15.11 9.97
CA PRO A 46 -2.09 -13.72 9.84
C PRO A 46 -1.90 -13.19 8.42
N ILE A 47 -2.69 -12.17 8.07
CA ILE A 47 -2.49 -11.44 6.82
C ILE A 47 -1.08 -10.82 6.80
N ASN A 48 -0.33 -11.09 5.73
CA ASN A 48 0.97 -10.47 5.51
C ASN A 48 0.79 -9.03 5.00
N ILE A 49 1.54 -8.12 5.60
CA ILE A 49 1.54 -6.70 5.27
C ILE A 49 3.00 -6.29 5.05
N SER A 50 3.30 -5.84 3.83
CA SER A 50 4.63 -5.43 3.40
C SER A 50 4.72 -3.91 3.37
N LEU A 51 5.79 -3.35 3.93
CA LEU A 51 6.08 -1.93 3.86
C LEU A 51 6.72 -1.58 2.52
N ILE A 52 6.32 -0.47 1.90
CA ILE A 52 7.02 0.05 0.71
C ILE A 52 8.37 0.66 1.12
N VAL A 53 8.39 1.44 2.21
CA VAL A 53 9.62 2.03 2.74
C VAL A 53 9.98 1.33 4.07
N PRO A 54 11.21 0.83 4.25
CA PRO A 54 11.67 0.35 5.56
C PRO A 54 11.56 1.45 6.61
N ILE A 55 10.99 1.13 7.80
CA ILE A 55 10.72 2.12 8.86
C ILE A 55 11.98 2.90 9.24
N SER A 56 13.11 2.22 9.29
CA SER A 56 14.39 2.80 9.66
C SER A 56 14.91 3.83 8.67
N LEU A 57 14.47 3.81 7.41
CA LEU A 57 14.81 4.80 6.39
C LEU A 57 13.82 5.96 6.35
N LEU A 58 12.64 5.84 7.00
CA LEU A 58 11.62 6.89 6.97
C LEU A 58 12.16 8.26 7.41
N PRO A 59 12.97 8.41 8.47
CA PRO A 59 13.49 9.73 8.86
C PRO A 59 14.33 10.39 7.76
N ALA A 60 15.25 9.65 7.14
CA ALA A 60 16.13 10.17 6.09
C ALA A 60 15.35 10.51 4.81
N ILE A 61 14.39 9.65 4.42
CA ILE A 61 13.52 9.89 3.27
C ILE A 61 12.61 11.09 3.52
N SER A 62 12.04 11.21 4.73
CA SER A 62 11.20 12.35 5.10
C SER A 62 11.96 13.66 4.94
N GLN A 63 13.17 13.74 5.48
CA GLN A 63 14.02 14.92 5.35
C GLN A 63 14.27 15.27 3.88
N HIS A 64 14.57 14.28 3.03
CA HIS A 64 14.78 14.52 1.61
C HIS A 64 13.51 15.02 0.91
N VAL A 65 12.35 14.43 1.23
CA VAL A 65 11.05 14.84 0.68
C VAL A 65 10.77 16.30 1.05
N TYR A 66 10.82 16.66 2.34
CA TYR A 66 10.51 18.03 2.78
C TYR A 66 11.50 19.08 2.25
N GLN A 67 12.76 18.73 1.98
CA GLN A 67 13.72 19.63 1.33
C GLN A 67 13.35 19.99 -0.13
N HIS A 68 12.62 19.11 -0.81
CA HIS A 68 12.22 19.30 -2.21
C HIS A 68 10.80 19.83 -2.35
N LEU A 69 10.00 19.79 -1.29
CA LEU A 69 8.70 20.45 -1.26
C LEU A 69 8.89 21.97 -1.14
N SER A 70 7.96 22.73 -1.73
CA SER A 70 7.96 24.18 -1.58
C SER A 70 7.86 24.56 -0.09
N PRO A 71 8.48 25.65 0.36
CA PRO A 71 8.42 26.08 1.77
C PRO A 71 7.00 26.30 2.31
N SER A 72 6.03 26.57 1.43
CA SER A 72 4.59 26.62 1.78
C SER A 72 4.03 25.29 2.27
N TRP A 73 4.72 24.17 2.01
CA TRP A 73 4.41 22.83 2.50
C TRP A 73 5.17 22.41 3.73
N ASN A 74 6.09 23.25 4.25
CA ASN A 74 6.67 23.00 5.55
C ASN A 74 5.53 23.13 6.57
N LEU A 75 4.88 22.00 6.82
CA LEU A 75 3.89 21.77 7.86
C LEU A 75 4.54 21.80 9.26
N GLN A 76 5.57 22.64 9.45
CA GLN A 76 6.19 22.90 10.74
C GLN A 76 5.51 24.11 11.39
N GLY A 77 4.76 23.83 12.47
CA GLY A 77 4.81 24.67 13.66
C GLY A 77 3.82 25.84 13.78
N GLY A 78 2.68 25.83 13.09
CA GLY A 78 1.64 26.85 13.23
C GLY A 78 0.46 26.41 14.08
N CYS A 79 0.54 26.65 15.39
CA CYS A 79 -0.54 26.88 16.36
C CYS A 79 -2.00 26.60 15.93
N ALA A 80 -2.65 25.70 16.68
CA ALA A 80 -4.09 25.68 16.98
C ALA A 80 -5.10 25.47 15.83
N SER A 81 -5.77 24.31 15.88
CA SER A 81 -7.19 24.14 15.53
C SER A 81 -7.67 24.53 14.13
N VAL A 82 -7.33 23.76 13.09
CA VAL A 82 -8.33 23.51 12.04
C VAL A 82 -8.42 22.01 11.75
N PRO A 83 -9.06 21.22 12.61
CA PRO A 83 -9.18 19.76 12.49
C PRO A 83 -10.00 19.27 11.26
N TYR A 84 -10.28 20.15 10.30
CA TYR A 84 -11.27 19.89 9.25
C TYR A 84 -10.83 20.25 7.82
N GLN A 85 -9.55 20.50 7.56
CA GLN A 85 -9.07 20.84 6.21
C GLN A 85 -8.29 19.71 5.54
N SER A 86 -8.63 19.44 4.28
CA SER A 86 -7.99 18.51 3.36
C SER A 86 -7.36 19.27 2.18
N SER A 87 -6.25 18.77 1.66
CA SER A 87 -5.61 19.33 0.48
C SER A 87 -6.28 18.77 -0.77
N ALA A 88 -6.90 19.63 -1.58
CA ALA A 88 -7.45 19.25 -2.89
C ALA A 88 -6.41 19.36 -4.01
N SER A 89 -5.38 20.19 -3.83
CA SER A 89 -4.21 20.33 -4.70
C SER A 89 -3.01 20.80 -3.89
N LEU A 90 -1.94 21.17 -4.58
CA LEU A 90 -0.80 21.80 -3.95
C LEU A 90 -1.09 23.20 -3.37
N THR A 91 -2.04 23.89 -3.96
CA THR A 91 -2.35 25.30 -3.66
C THR A 91 -3.72 25.48 -3.04
N GLU A 92 -4.52 24.42 -2.96
CA GLU A 92 -5.92 24.45 -2.55
C GLU A 92 -6.18 23.59 -1.30
N LEU A 93 -6.65 24.25 -0.24
CA LEU A 93 -7.20 23.61 0.94
C LEU A 93 -8.73 23.71 0.92
N VAL A 94 -9.40 22.60 1.20
CA VAL A 94 -10.86 22.50 1.28
C VAL A 94 -11.28 21.89 2.60
N PRO A 95 -12.48 22.21 3.12
CA PRO A 95 -13.08 21.46 4.22
C PRO A 95 -13.19 19.96 3.88
N ARG A 96 -12.97 19.07 4.85
CA ARG A 96 -12.95 17.61 4.67
C ARG A 96 -14.31 17.08 4.19
N ASP A 97 -15.39 17.63 4.70
CA ASP A 97 -16.77 17.34 4.29
C ASP A 97 -17.02 17.66 2.81
N LEU A 98 -16.33 18.68 2.28
CA LEU A 98 -16.40 19.06 0.87
C LEU A 98 -15.38 18.32 -0.01
N LEU A 99 -14.47 17.52 0.58
CA LEU A 99 -13.43 16.86 -0.20
C LEU A 99 -14.03 15.88 -1.21
N ALA A 100 -15.01 15.08 -0.81
CA ALA A 100 -15.65 14.11 -1.71
C ALA A 100 -16.31 14.80 -2.92
N GLU A 101 -17.02 15.91 -2.69
CA GLU A 101 -17.61 16.71 -3.75
C GLU A 101 -16.54 17.33 -4.66
N ARG A 102 -15.49 17.89 -4.08
CA ARG A 102 -14.39 18.49 -4.83
C ARG A 102 -13.68 17.46 -5.71
N LEU A 103 -13.48 16.24 -5.21
CA LEU A 103 -12.90 15.14 -5.97
C LEU A 103 -13.82 14.68 -7.08
N ALA A 104 -15.13 14.54 -6.82
CA ALA A 104 -16.10 14.20 -7.85
C ALA A 104 -16.09 15.24 -8.98
N TYR A 105 -15.99 16.52 -8.65
CA TYR A 105 -15.83 17.59 -9.63
C TYR A 105 -14.55 17.43 -10.46
N LYS A 106 -13.38 17.25 -9.81
CA LYS A 106 -12.12 17.09 -10.53
C LYS A 106 -12.08 15.82 -11.41
N LEU A 107 -12.71 14.72 -10.97
CA LEU A 107 -12.82 13.48 -11.73
C LEU A 107 -13.61 13.65 -13.05
N GLN A 108 -14.53 14.62 -13.09
CA GLN A 108 -15.28 15.00 -14.29
C GLN A 108 -14.51 15.98 -15.20
N HIS A 109 -13.48 16.64 -14.67
CA HIS A 109 -12.73 17.71 -15.35
C HIS A 109 -11.22 17.44 -15.36
N THR A 110 -10.82 16.23 -15.80
CA THR A 110 -9.41 15.79 -15.81
C THR A 110 -8.47 16.69 -16.61
N ASP A 111 -8.98 17.44 -17.58
CA ASP A 111 -8.19 18.42 -18.36
C ASP A 111 -7.70 19.57 -17.48
N THR A 112 -8.53 20.02 -16.53
CA THR A 112 -8.16 21.06 -15.57
C THR A 112 -7.08 20.57 -14.61
N TYR A 113 -7.17 19.31 -14.18
CA TYR A 113 -6.15 18.66 -13.37
C TYR A 113 -4.81 18.58 -14.11
N THR A 114 -4.83 18.07 -15.35
CA THR A 114 -3.63 17.97 -16.21
C THR A 114 -2.98 19.34 -16.41
N LEU A 115 -3.77 20.39 -16.64
CA LEU A 115 -3.26 21.75 -16.76
C LEU A 115 -2.65 22.25 -15.46
N GLY A 116 -3.26 21.93 -14.32
CA GLY A 116 -2.71 22.19 -12.98
C GLY A 116 -1.36 21.52 -12.76
N GLN A 117 -1.16 20.29 -13.25
CA GLN A 117 0.15 19.62 -13.20
C GLN A 117 1.24 20.39 -13.95
N VAL A 118 0.94 20.85 -15.17
CA VAL A 118 1.89 21.65 -15.97
C VAL A 118 2.24 22.97 -15.29
N ARG A 119 1.29 23.55 -14.55
CA ARG A 119 1.49 24.79 -13.79
C ARG A 119 2.17 24.59 -12.43
N GLY A 120 2.38 23.35 -11.99
CA GLY A 120 2.90 23.05 -10.66
C GLY A 120 1.88 23.27 -9.53
N GLU A 121 0.59 23.27 -9.86
CA GLU A 121 -0.53 23.35 -8.90
C GLU A 121 -0.92 21.97 -8.35
N GLU A 122 -0.42 20.90 -8.96
CA GLU A 122 -0.64 19.51 -8.57
C GLU A 122 0.72 18.82 -8.36
N LEU A 123 0.74 17.69 -7.66
CA LEU A 123 1.99 16.99 -7.31
C LEU A 123 2.76 16.60 -8.58
N THR A 124 3.75 17.42 -8.96
CA THR A 124 4.59 17.13 -10.11
C THR A 124 5.59 16.06 -9.71
N ARG A 125 5.44 14.86 -10.27
CA ARG A 125 6.38 13.77 -10.05
C ARG A 125 7.64 14.05 -10.88
N LEU A 126 8.71 14.53 -10.25
CA LEU A 126 10.11 14.16 -10.53
C LEU A 126 11.11 14.98 -9.70
N PRO A 127 11.71 14.35 -8.68
CA PRO A 127 13.10 14.52 -8.31
C PRO A 127 13.95 13.33 -8.77
N LYS A 128 15.27 13.41 -8.58
CA LYS A 128 16.20 12.30 -8.74
C LYS A 128 15.70 11.10 -7.92
N ALA A 129 15.54 9.92 -8.51
CA ALA A 129 15.13 8.73 -7.77
C ALA A 129 16.16 8.42 -6.67
N LEU A 130 15.70 8.27 -5.43
CA LEU A 130 16.54 7.83 -4.32
C LEU A 130 16.77 6.32 -4.41
N SER A 131 18.03 5.90 -4.32
CA SER A 131 18.39 4.48 -4.24
C SER A 131 18.26 4.00 -2.80
N LEU A 132 17.20 3.26 -2.48
CA LEU A 132 17.01 2.65 -1.16
C LEU A 132 18.17 1.74 -0.79
N HIS A 133 18.72 0.99 -1.75
CA HIS A 133 19.88 0.11 -1.53
C HIS A 133 21.10 0.90 -1.05
N THR A 134 21.36 2.06 -1.66
CA THR A 134 22.45 2.96 -1.25
C THR A 134 22.21 3.46 0.17
N MET A 135 20.99 3.92 0.47
CA MET A 135 20.63 4.42 1.81
C MET A 135 20.74 3.35 2.90
N ILE A 136 20.37 2.10 2.60
CA ILE A 136 20.49 0.96 3.54
C ILE A 136 21.96 0.68 3.87
N ASN A 137 22.83 0.68 2.86
CA ASN A 137 24.25 0.42 3.05
C ASN A 137 24.98 1.57 3.77
N GLU A 138 24.50 2.80 3.59
CA GLU A 138 25.05 3.99 4.24
C GLU A 138 24.49 4.20 5.67
N CYS A 139 23.36 3.60 6.01
CA CYS A 139 22.74 3.65 7.34
C CYS A 139 22.71 2.26 8.02
N PRO A 140 23.76 1.87 8.76
CA PRO A 140 23.83 0.56 9.44
C PRO A 140 22.76 0.35 10.53
N SER A 141 22.10 1.42 10.99
CA SER A 141 20.93 1.37 11.89
C SER A 141 19.63 0.95 11.19
N ALA A 142 19.66 0.67 9.88
CA ALA A 142 18.47 0.32 9.10
C ALA A 142 17.87 -1.07 9.42
N ASN A 143 18.61 -1.95 10.10
CA ASN A 143 18.24 -3.34 10.33
C ASN A 143 17.38 -3.59 11.58
N GLU A 144 17.09 -2.58 12.40
CA GLU A 144 16.25 -2.75 13.58
C GLU A 144 14.75 -2.68 13.24
N LYS A 145 14.02 -3.79 13.43
CA LYS A 145 12.56 -3.91 13.30
C LYS A 145 11.82 -3.30 14.50
N THR A 146 12.19 -2.11 14.93
CA THR A 146 11.54 -1.47 16.08
C THR A 146 10.41 -0.57 15.60
N PHE A 147 9.18 -1.08 15.65
CA PHE A 147 7.97 -0.25 15.53
C PHE A 147 7.92 0.68 16.75
N SER A 148 8.35 1.93 16.58
CA SER A 148 8.00 3.00 17.51
C SER A 148 6.79 3.73 16.92
N THR A 149 5.68 3.71 17.64
CA THR A 149 4.42 4.37 17.26
C THR A 149 4.43 5.87 17.50
N ASP A 150 5.49 6.41 18.11
CA ASP A 150 5.67 7.84 18.30
C ASP A 150 6.16 8.46 16.99
N ALA A 151 5.21 8.90 16.17
CA ALA A 151 5.49 9.72 15.00
C ALA A 151 6.25 10.98 15.45
N LYS A 152 7.56 10.99 15.23
CA LYS A 152 8.37 12.20 15.44
C LYS A 152 7.85 13.27 14.49
N GLU A 153 7.70 14.48 15.00
CA GLU A 153 7.30 15.64 14.18
C GLU A 153 8.21 15.74 12.95
N GLY A 154 7.60 15.83 11.77
CA GLY A 154 8.34 15.91 10.49
C GLY A 154 8.74 14.57 9.86
N MET A 155 8.15 13.44 10.25
CA MET A 155 8.19 12.23 9.42
C MET A 155 7.06 12.22 8.37
N ILE A 156 7.22 11.46 7.29
CA ILE A 156 6.13 11.12 6.36
C ILE A 156 5.47 9.79 6.78
N GLY A 157 4.19 9.62 6.43
CA GLY A 157 3.48 8.34 6.53
C GLY A 157 4.01 7.32 5.51
N ASN A 158 3.82 6.04 5.80
CA ASN A 158 4.25 4.95 4.92
C ASN A 158 3.09 4.42 4.08
N LEU A 159 3.41 3.74 2.99
CA LEU A 159 2.46 2.96 2.20
C LEU A 159 2.71 1.46 2.45
N LEU A 160 1.63 0.71 2.61
CA LEU A 160 1.67 -0.70 2.93
C LEU A 160 0.93 -1.49 1.85
N LEU A 161 1.43 -2.67 1.54
CA LEU A 161 0.85 -3.60 0.57
C LEU A 161 0.40 -4.86 1.29
N SER A 162 -0.81 -5.32 0.99
CA SER A 162 -1.34 -6.56 1.54
C SER A 162 -2.25 -7.24 0.52
N SER A 163 -2.48 -8.54 0.72
CA SER A 163 -3.58 -9.26 0.05
C SER A 163 -4.94 -8.77 0.56
N CYS A 164 -6.04 -9.04 -0.15
CA CYS A 164 -7.39 -8.67 0.31
C CYS A 164 -7.74 -9.21 1.72
N PRO A 165 -8.10 -8.37 2.70
CA PRO A 165 -8.65 -8.76 4.00
C PRO A 165 -9.88 -9.67 3.88
N GLY A 166 -10.10 -10.55 4.87
CA GLY A 166 -11.33 -11.36 4.93
C GLY A 166 -11.45 -12.44 3.85
N LYS A 167 -10.34 -12.76 3.17
CA LYS A 167 -10.29 -13.75 2.09
C LYS A 167 -10.80 -15.13 2.53
N LYS A 168 -11.79 -15.65 1.81
CA LYS A 168 -12.41 -16.97 1.99
C LYS A 168 -12.35 -17.72 0.64
N VAL A 169 -11.31 -18.52 0.44
CA VAL A 169 -11.02 -19.15 -0.87
C VAL A 169 -10.59 -20.60 -0.66
N ARG A 170 -10.97 -21.49 -1.60
CA ARG A 170 -10.65 -22.93 -1.59
C ARG A 170 -11.13 -23.63 -0.31
N LEU A 171 -12.40 -23.40 0.06
CA LEU A 171 -12.99 -23.97 1.26
C LEU A 171 -13.44 -25.43 1.08
N ASP A 172 -13.77 -25.82 -0.15
CA ASP A 172 -14.41 -27.12 -0.40
C ASP A 172 -13.41 -28.24 -0.77
N GLU A 173 -12.30 -27.96 -1.49
CA GLU A 173 -11.21 -28.93 -1.74
C GLU A 173 -9.82 -28.27 -1.96
N PRO A 174 -8.70 -28.91 -1.58
CA PRO A 174 -7.35 -28.43 -1.87
C PRO A 174 -7.01 -28.56 -3.35
N VAL A 175 -7.27 -27.51 -4.12
CA VAL A 175 -6.89 -27.42 -5.53
C VAL A 175 -5.39 -27.06 -5.64
N GLN A 176 -4.60 -27.93 -6.28
CA GLN A 176 -3.16 -27.72 -6.60
C GLN A 176 -2.22 -27.56 -5.40
N GLY A 177 -2.44 -28.28 -4.30
CA GLY A 177 -1.51 -28.27 -3.14
C GLY A 177 -1.53 -26.98 -2.31
N ARG A 178 -2.42 -26.02 -2.64
CA ARG A 178 -2.61 -24.80 -1.85
C ARG A 178 -3.71 -25.00 -0.82
N CYS A 179 -3.38 -24.73 0.44
CA CYS A 179 -4.32 -24.77 1.56
C CYS A 179 -5.48 -23.78 1.38
N GLY A 180 -6.66 -24.16 1.88
CA GLY A 180 -7.82 -23.27 1.99
C GLY A 180 -7.51 -22.06 2.87
N ILE A 181 -8.13 -20.92 2.57
CA ILE A 181 -7.99 -19.68 3.36
C ILE A 181 -9.38 -19.28 3.83
N ARG A 182 -9.54 -19.06 5.13
CA ARG A 182 -10.75 -18.54 5.76
C ARG A 182 -10.38 -17.48 6.78
N ARG A 183 -10.11 -16.28 6.29
CA ARG A 183 -9.83 -15.12 7.15
C ARG A 183 -11.09 -14.37 7.49
N ASP A 184 -11.06 -13.74 8.66
CA ASP A 184 -12.09 -12.84 9.12
C ASP A 184 -11.73 -11.40 8.74
N LEU A 185 -12.69 -10.70 8.13
CA LEU A 185 -12.49 -9.33 7.65
C LEU A 185 -12.24 -8.38 8.82
N LYS A 186 -13.03 -8.51 9.89
CA LYS A 186 -12.94 -7.62 11.05
C LYS A 186 -11.58 -7.77 11.73
N MET A 187 -11.12 -8.99 11.96
CA MET A 187 -9.80 -9.26 12.57
C MET A 187 -8.63 -8.78 11.71
N ASP A 188 -8.71 -8.94 10.39
CA ASP A 188 -7.67 -8.44 9.48
C ASP A 188 -7.62 -6.90 9.50
N LEU A 189 -8.78 -6.23 9.56
CA LEU A 189 -8.87 -4.78 9.67
C LEU A 189 -8.44 -4.25 11.06
N GLU A 190 -8.74 -4.97 12.14
CA GLU A 190 -8.26 -4.62 13.49
C GLU A 190 -6.73 -4.60 13.52
N ARG A 191 -6.08 -5.57 12.88
CA ARG A 191 -4.61 -5.59 12.73
C ARG A 191 -4.08 -4.40 11.95
N PHE A 192 -4.77 -3.98 10.88
CA PHE A 192 -4.39 -2.79 10.14
C PHE A 192 -4.45 -1.55 11.04
N LYS A 193 -5.50 -1.47 11.87
CA LYS A 193 -5.70 -0.36 12.81
C LYS A 193 -4.59 -0.33 13.86
N ASP A 194 -4.23 -1.48 14.42
CA ASP A 194 -3.15 -1.63 15.40
C ASP A 194 -1.78 -1.23 14.83
N MET A 195 -1.56 -1.48 13.54
CA MET A 195 -0.36 -1.01 12.81
C MET A 195 -0.37 0.49 12.50
N GLY A 196 -1.43 1.20 12.85
CA GLY A 196 -1.55 2.64 12.60
C GLY A 196 -2.09 2.98 11.21
N VAL A 197 -2.59 2.01 10.43
CA VAL A 197 -3.23 2.29 9.14
C VAL A 197 -4.50 3.12 9.37
N ARG A 198 -4.76 4.08 8.47
CA ARG A 198 -5.91 5.00 8.54
C ARG A 198 -6.75 5.03 7.27
N ALA A 199 -6.11 4.77 6.13
CA ALA A 199 -6.78 4.69 4.85
C ALA A 199 -6.48 3.35 4.18
N ILE A 200 -7.47 2.82 3.48
CA ILE A 200 -7.37 1.58 2.71
C ILE A 200 -7.67 1.92 1.25
N VAL A 201 -6.75 1.54 0.37
CA VAL A 201 -6.95 1.62 -1.07
C VAL A 201 -7.27 0.22 -1.58
N CYS A 202 -8.52 -0.03 -1.94
CA CYS A 202 -8.97 -1.29 -2.51
C CYS A 202 -8.87 -1.23 -4.03
N CYS A 203 -8.01 -2.08 -4.61
CA CYS A 203 -7.80 -2.14 -6.06
C CYS A 203 -8.62 -3.23 -6.76
N LEU A 204 -9.44 -3.98 -6.03
CA LEU A 204 -10.23 -5.08 -6.58
C LEU A 204 -11.61 -4.60 -7.02
N ASP A 205 -12.14 -5.16 -8.10
CA ASP A 205 -13.52 -4.94 -8.48
C ASP A 205 -14.50 -5.75 -7.60
N ASP A 206 -15.80 -5.45 -7.72
CA ASP A 206 -16.81 -6.08 -6.89
C ASP A 206 -17.04 -7.57 -7.24
N LYS A 207 -16.69 -8.02 -8.45
CA LYS A 207 -16.74 -9.45 -8.81
C LYS A 207 -15.61 -10.21 -8.14
N GLU A 208 -14.40 -9.65 -8.15
CA GLU A 208 -13.24 -10.20 -7.47
C GLU A 208 -13.48 -10.27 -5.95
N LEU A 209 -13.94 -9.18 -5.35
CA LEU A 209 -14.30 -9.12 -3.92
C LEU A 209 -15.34 -10.19 -3.53
N ARG A 210 -16.40 -10.34 -4.34
CA ARG A 210 -17.40 -11.40 -4.15
C ARG A 210 -16.78 -12.79 -4.26
N HIS A 211 -15.91 -13.01 -5.24
CA HIS A 211 -15.22 -14.29 -5.41
C HIS A 211 -14.29 -14.62 -4.24
N LEU A 212 -13.72 -13.60 -3.58
CA LEU A 212 -12.91 -13.75 -2.37
C LEU A 212 -13.73 -13.89 -1.08
N GLY A 213 -15.07 -13.81 -1.16
CA GLY A 213 -15.96 -13.94 0.00
C GLY A 213 -16.01 -12.72 0.93
N SER A 214 -15.66 -11.55 0.40
CA SER A 214 -15.76 -10.24 1.08
C SER A 214 -16.38 -9.22 0.13
N PRO A 215 -17.71 -9.30 -0.15
CA PRO A 215 -18.38 -8.40 -1.09
C PRO A 215 -18.22 -6.93 -0.69
N MET A 216 -18.24 -6.02 -1.67
CA MET A 216 -17.91 -4.61 -1.44
C MET A 216 -18.75 -3.94 -0.34
N GLU A 217 -20.04 -4.29 -0.23
CA GLU A 217 -20.92 -3.75 0.81
C GLU A 217 -20.49 -4.13 2.24
N GLU A 218 -20.10 -5.39 2.45
CA GLU A 218 -19.59 -5.87 3.74
C GLU A 218 -18.23 -5.22 4.04
N TYR A 219 -17.35 -5.18 3.03
CA TYR A 219 -16.02 -4.57 3.12
C TYR A 219 -16.10 -3.10 3.53
N LYS A 220 -16.95 -2.34 2.83
CA LYS A 220 -17.17 -0.91 3.09
C LYS A 220 -17.76 -0.69 4.48
N LYS A 221 -18.77 -1.46 4.86
CA LYS A 221 -19.41 -1.35 6.16
C LYS A 221 -18.42 -1.58 7.31
N GLU A 222 -17.62 -2.64 7.21
CA GLU A 222 -16.64 -2.96 8.27
C GLU A 222 -15.50 -1.94 8.31
N ALA A 223 -14.97 -1.53 7.16
CA ALA A 223 -13.94 -0.48 7.10
C ALA A 223 -14.42 0.82 7.75
N GLN A 224 -15.65 1.25 7.44
CA GLN A 224 -16.26 2.43 8.05
C GLN A 224 -16.48 2.26 9.55
N ALA A 225 -16.98 1.10 9.99
CA ALA A 225 -17.21 0.81 11.41
C ALA A 225 -15.92 0.89 12.24
N GLN A 226 -14.77 0.52 11.65
CA GLN A 226 -13.47 0.60 12.32
C GLN A 226 -12.78 1.97 12.18
N GLY A 227 -13.35 2.88 11.39
CA GLY A 227 -12.86 4.25 11.20
C GLY A 227 -11.83 4.41 10.09
N PHE A 228 -11.82 3.53 9.09
CA PHE A 228 -10.95 3.66 7.92
C PHE A 228 -11.57 4.53 6.83
N ASP A 229 -10.74 5.37 6.22
CA ASP A 229 -11.07 6.00 4.94
C ASP A 229 -10.85 4.98 3.81
N LEU A 230 -11.94 4.53 3.19
CA LEU A 230 -11.90 3.54 2.11
C LEU A 230 -11.92 4.23 0.74
N LEU A 231 -10.85 4.08 -0.03
CA LEU A 231 -10.76 4.49 -1.42
C LEU A 231 -10.86 3.25 -2.32
N TRP A 232 -11.77 3.30 -3.28
CA TRP A 232 -12.00 2.19 -4.20
C TRP A 232 -11.53 2.56 -5.61
N LEU A 233 -10.46 1.89 -6.07
CA LEU A 233 -9.79 2.11 -7.34
C LEU A 233 -9.67 0.79 -8.10
N PRO A 234 -10.77 0.25 -8.63
CA PRO A 234 -10.77 -1.07 -9.26
C PRO A 234 -9.82 -1.10 -10.47
N ILE A 235 -8.88 -2.03 -10.46
CA ILE A 235 -7.91 -2.29 -11.52
C ILE A 235 -8.01 -3.78 -11.82
N ALA A 236 -8.39 -4.14 -13.04
CA ALA A 236 -8.48 -5.53 -13.44
C ALA A 236 -7.12 -6.23 -13.35
N GLU A 237 -7.09 -7.44 -12.81
CA GLU A 237 -5.86 -8.22 -12.66
C GLU A 237 -5.10 -8.35 -13.99
N GLY A 238 -3.81 -7.99 -13.99
CA GLY A 238 -2.94 -8.03 -15.17
C GLY A 238 -3.06 -6.82 -16.10
N PHE A 239 -3.89 -5.82 -15.77
CA PHE A 239 -4.06 -4.60 -16.56
C PHE A 239 -3.57 -3.36 -15.82
N ALA A 240 -3.23 -2.32 -16.59
CA ALA A 240 -2.98 -0.99 -16.07
C ALA A 240 -4.32 -0.30 -15.67
N PRO A 241 -4.29 0.74 -14.83
CA PRO A 241 -5.46 1.57 -14.60
C PRO A 241 -6.06 2.07 -15.91
N VAL A 242 -7.39 1.99 -16.04
CA VAL A 242 -8.11 2.37 -17.28
C VAL A 242 -7.90 3.85 -17.62
N ASP A 243 -7.84 4.70 -16.60
CA ASP A 243 -7.66 6.14 -16.73
C ASP A 243 -6.47 6.58 -15.86
N VAL A 244 -5.35 6.84 -16.52
CA VAL A 244 -4.09 7.22 -15.86
C VAL A 244 -4.22 8.57 -15.17
N SER A 245 -4.96 9.53 -15.74
CA SER A 245 -5.14 10.86 -15.15
C SER A 245 -5.96 10.79 -13.86
N LYS A 246 -7.05 10.01 -13.86
CA LYS A 246 -7.82 9.78 -12.63
C LYS A 246 -6.98 9.07 -11.58
N PHE A 247 -6.26 8.02 -11.98
CA PHE A 247 -5.38 7.29 -11.07
C PHE A 247 -4.32 8.21 -10.44
N ASP A 248 -3.67 9.04 -11.25
CA ASP A 248 -2.66 9.98 -10.79
C ASP A 248 -3.21 11.03 -9.83
N MET A 249 -4.42 11.52 -10.09
CA MET A 249 -5.13 12.42 -9.17
C MET A 249 -5.43 11.73 -7.83
N PHE A 250 -5.92 10.49 -7.83
CA PHE A 250 -6.13 9.73 -6.60
C PHE A 250 -4.83 9.52 -5.82
N MET A 251 -3.74 9.20 -6.51
CA MET A 251 -2.42 9.04 -5.87
C MET A 251 -1.91 10.35 -5.28
N SER A 252 -2.06 11.47 -5.99
CA SER A 252 -1.70 12.80 -5.48
C SER A 252 -2.49 13.10 -4.21
N MET A 253 -3.78 12.84 -4.22
CA MET A 253 -4.66 13.03 -3.06
C MET A 253 -4.26 12.20 -1.84
N LEU A 254 -3.93 10.92 -2.06
CA LEU A 254 -3.44 10.03 -1.02
C LEU A 254 -2.13 10.57 -0.40
N ILE A 255 -1.20 11.00 -1.26
CA ILE A 255 0.09 11.52 -0.81
C ILE A 255 -0.10 12.80 0.00
N LEU A 256 -0.90 13.74 -0.48
CA LEU A 256 -1.09 15.04 0.18
C LEU A 256 -1.82 14.96 1.52
N ASN A 257 -2.80 14.06 1.64
CA ASN A 257 -3.67 14.01 2.82
C ASN A 257 -3.25 12.96 3.85
N TYR A 258 -2.50 11.92 3.45
CA TYR A 258 -2.08 10.86 4.37
C TYR A 258 -0.55 10.78 4.47
N THR A 259 0.17 10.64 3.35
CA THR A 259 1.63 10.44 3.37
C THR A 259 2.37 11.68 3.89
N LEU A 260 2.18 12.87 3.32
CA LEU A 260 2.93 14.06 3.72
C LEU A 260 2.53 14.63 5.08
N ARG A 261 1.40 14.22 5.64
CA ARG A 261 0.95 14.71 6.95
C ARG A 261 1.41 13.81 8.09
N ALA A 262 1.72 12.53 7.80
CA ALA A 262 2.06 11.47 8.76
C ALA A 262 1.11 11.33 9.97
N LYS A 263 -0.05 11.97 9.90
CA LYS A 263 -1.10 11.99 10.91
C LYS A 263 -2.41 11.67 10.21
N SER A 264 -3.28 10.96 10.93
CA SER A 264 -4.69 10.88 10.58
C SER A 264 -5.28 12.28 10.53
N LEU A 265 -6.24 12.51 9.64
CA LEU A 265 -7.25 13.53 9.92
C LEU A 265 -8.00 13.04 11.17
N GLU A 266 -7.81 13.67 12.32
CA GLU A 266 -8.50 13.29 13.57
C GLU A 266 -10.03 13.43 13.38
N PHE A 267 -10.80 12.54 14.01
CA PHE A 267 -12.27 12.53 14.00
C PHE A 267 -12.80 13.09 15.32
#